data_AF-A0A7X8YP05-F1
#
_entry.id   AF-A0A7X8YP05-F1
#
_cell.length_a   1.000
_cell.length_b   1.000
_cell.length_c   1.000
_cell.angle_alpha   90.00
_cell.angle_beta   90.00
_cell.angle_gamma   90.00
#
_symmetry.space_group_name_H-M   'P 1'
#
loop_
_entity.id
_entity.type
_entity.pdbx_description
1 polymer ?
#
loop_
_entity_poly.entity_id
_entity_poly.type
_entity_poly.pdbx_seq_one_letter_code
_entity_poly.pdbx_strand_id
1 'polypeptide(L)'
;MKYLIKIFYKMVFAIIIAVIIFNIALQSIFSISGAGISILDIYKQTLPKNDAQKTEYRDTYLVKAKSYFEKQERGQCAGFSAAYALRILGEDISGKEIYTKLEPKFSNGYVMPQGIIDVFSEYGHDAKMLRGDLEQLKTRLNRGNPIIVLIGHSVSWQHYVTVVGYDEDNIFFYDSNKAADNSYGYNRTMTNAEFVSQWKNGIPLFEQIYFVAQ
;
A
#
# COMPACT_ATOMS: atom_id res chain seq x y z
N MET A 1 -9.92 37.89 31.38
CA MET A 1 -10.67 36.72 30.85
C MET A 1 -11.37 36.99 29.50
N LYS A 2 -12.26 37.99 29.38
CA LYS A 2 -12.98 38.29 28.10
C LYS A 2 -12.08 38.62 26.89
N TYR A 3 -10.95 39.31 27.11
CA TYR A 3 -10.01 39.67 26.05
C TYR A 3 -9.26 38.44 25.46
N LEU A 4 -8.81 37.53 26.32
CA LEU A 4 -8.19 36.27 25.93
C LEU A 4 -9.13 35.39 25.11
N ILE A 5 -10.40 35.31 25.51
CA ILE A 5 -11.45 34.58 24.76
C ILE A 5 -11.64 35.17 23.35
N LYS A 6 -11.63 36.51 23.21
CA LYS A 6 -11.76 37.18 21.91
C LYS A 6 -10.55 36.93 20.99
N ILE A 7 -9.34 36.91 21.55
CA ILE A 7 -8.12 36.55 20.79
C ILE A 7 -8.18 35.10 20.34
N PHE A 8 -8.58 34.19 21.24
CA PHE A 8 -8.74 32.78 20.92
C PHE A 8 -9.70 32.56 19.75
N TYR A 9 -10.89 33.18 19.76
CA TYR A 9 -11.84 33.07 18.64
C TYR A 9 -11.28 33.62 17.32
N LYS A 10 -10.55 34.74 17.35
CA LYS A 10 -9.90 35.27 16.14
C LYS A 10 -8.86 34.31 15.58
N MET A 11 -8.07 33.69 16.46
CA MET A 11 -7.04 32.73 16.07
C MET A 11 -7.65 31.46 15.48
N VAL A 12 -8.68 30.90 16.13
CA VAL A 12 -9.43 29.75 15.60
C VAL A 12 -10.07 30.07 14.26
N PHE A 13 -10.70 31.24 14.12
CA PHE A 13 -11.28 31.68 12.86
C PHE A 13 -10.25 31.81 11.74
N ALA A 14 -9.08 32.39 12.05
CA ALA A 14 -7.98 32.49 11.10
C ALA A 14 -7.46 31.10 10.66
N ILE A 15 -7.35 30.15 11.59
CA ILE A 15 -6.96 28.77 11.29
C ILE A 15 -7.98 28.09 10.36
N ILE A 16 -9.28 28.23 10.66
CA ILE A 16 -10.35 27.65 9.82
C ILE A 16 -10.28 28.22 8.40
N ILE A 17 -10.13 29.53 8.25
CA ILE A 17 -9.97 30.18 6.94
C ILE A 17 -8.73 29.64 6.22
N ALA A 18 -7.59 29.53 6.91
CA ALA A 18 -6.37 29.02 6.31
C ALA A 18 -6.53 27.58 5.81
N VAL A 19 -7.20 26.71 6.56
CA VAL A 19 -7.49 25.32 6.15
C VAL A 19 -8.42 25.28 4.93
N ILE A 20 -9.45 26.14 4.89
CA ILE A 20 -10.36 26.22 3.74
C ILE A 20 -9.60 26.69 2.49
N ILE A 21 -8.80 27.75 2.60
CA ILE A 21 -8.01 28.28 1.49
C ILE A 21 -7.02 27.21 0.99
N PHE A 22 -6.34 26.53 1.91
CA PHE A 22 -5.42 25.44 1.58
C PHE A 22 -6.12 24.33 0.80
N ASN A 23 -7.30 23.90 1.26
CA ASN A 23 -8.08 22.88 0.56
C ASN A 23 -8.56 23.36 -0.82
N ILE A 24 -9.03 24.59 -0.96
CA ILE A 24 -9.43 25.10 -2.29
C ILE A 24 -8.22 25.12 -3.24
N ALA A 25 -7.06 25.57 -2.77
CA ALA A 25 -5.84 25.61 -3.55
C ALA A 25 -5.39 24.20 -3.95
N LEU A 26 -5.37 23.26 -3.00
CA LEU A 26 -4.98 21.87 -3.26
C LEU A 26 -5.94 21.17 -4.25
N GLN A 27 -7.25 21.40 -4.13
CA GLN A 27 -8.23 20.82 -5.06
C GLN A 27 -8.05 21.40 -6.46
N SER A 28 -7.76 22.70 -6.55
CA SER A 28 -7.48 23.36 -7.82
C SER A 28 -6.22 22.79 -8.48
N ILE A 29 -5.17 22.49 -7.71
CA ILE A 29 -3.97 21.81 -8.21
C ILE A 29 -4.32 20.42 -8.77
N PHE A 30 -5.11 19.62 -8.07
CA PHE A 30 -5.55 18.31 -8.56
C PHE A 30 -6.38 18.42 -9.84
N SER A 31 -7.27 19.39 -9.92
CA SER A 31 -8.09 19.63 -11.12
C SER A 31 -7.24 20.09 -12.31
N ILE A 32 -6.33 21.05 -12.11
CA ILE A 32 -5.45 21.57 -13.18
C ILE A 32 -4.47 20.50 -13.66
N SER A 33 -3.92 19.69 -12.75
CA SER A 33 -3.03 18.59 -13.10
C SER A 33 -3.76 17.40 -13.74
N GLY A 34 -5.10 17.36 -13.68
CA GLY A 34 -5.87 16.21 -14.13
C GLY A 34 -5.60 14.97 -13.29
N ALA A 35 -5.35 15.11 -11.99
CA ALA A 35 -4.93 14.01 -11.11
C ALA A 35 -5.99 12.90 -10.97
N GLY A 36 -7.27 13.19 -11.23
CA GLY A 36 -8.37 12.22 -11.14
C GLY A 36 -8.88 11.95 -9.73
N ILE A 37 -8.40 12.72 -8.74
CA ILE A 37 -8.69 12.54 -7.32
C ILE A 37 -9.18 13.85 -6.69
N SER A 38 -9.86 13.74 -5.56
CA SER A 38 -10.32 14.86 -4.75
C SER A 38 -9.60 14.95 -3.41
N ILE A 39 -9.73 16.08 -2.73
CA ILE A 39 -9.27 16.22 -1.35
C ILE A 39 -10.00 15.26 -0.40
N LEU A 40 -11.25 14.93 -0.69
CA LEU A 40 -11.99 13.98 0.13
C LEU A 40 -11.33 12.60 0.09
N ASP A 41 -10.74 12.22 -1.04
CA ASP A 41 -10.00 10.97 -1.20
C ASP A 41 -8.73 10.94 -0.35
N ILE A 42 -8.08 12.10 -0.16
CA ILE A 42 -6.96 12.27 0.77
C ILE A 42 -7.44 12.11 2.22
N TYR A 43 -8.55 12.75 2.59
CA TYR A 43 -9.07 12.66 3.96
C TYR A 43 -9.65 11.29 4.33
N LYS A 44 -10.05 10.49 3.34
CA LYS A 44 -10.50 9.11 3.53
C LYS A 44 -9.34 8.14 3.78
N GLN A 45 -8.08 8.52 3.53
CA GLN A 45 -6.95 7.62 3.74
C GLN A 45 -6.79 7.25 5.21
N THR A 46 -6.75 5.95 5.47
CA THR A 46 -6.26 5.42 6.74
C THR A 46 -4.76 5.62 6.81
N LEU A 47 -4.28 6.27 7.87
CA LEU A 47 -2.84 6.37 8.14
C LEU A 47 -2.29 5.02 8.63
N PRO A 48 -1.08 4.63 8.21
CA PRO A 48 -0.50 3.37 8.64
C PRO A 48 -0.23 3.39 10.15
N LYS A 49 -0.50 2.26 10.80
CA LYS A 49 -0.18 2.05 12.22
C LYS A 49 1.22 1.47 12.33
N ASN A 50 2.03 1.96 13.26
CA ASN A 50 3.31 1.32 13.57
C ASN A 50 3.06 -0.13 13.99
N ASP A 51 3.81 -1.07 13.42
CA ASP A 51 3.77 -2.43 13.89
C ASP A 51 4.53 -2.51 15.21
N ALA A 52 3.85 -3.00 16.24
CA ALA A 52 4.39 -3.22 17.57
C ALA A 52 4.59 -4.71 17.88
N GLN A 53 4.43 -5.57 16.87
CA GLN A 53 4.63 -7.00 17.06
C GLN A 53 6.08 -7.31 17.44
N LYS A 54 6.25 -8.15 18.45
CA LYS A 54 7.55 -8.71 18.81
C LYS A 54 8.09 -9.56 17.67
N THR A 55 9.34 -9.34 17.32
CA THR A 55 10.05 -10.08 16.27
C THR A 55 10.13 -11.57 16.61
N GLU A 56 9.55 -12.39 15.74
CA GLU A 56 9.59 -13.86 15.81
C GLU A 56 9.39 -14.44 14.41
N TYR A 57 10.46 -14.91 13.80
CA TYR A 57 10.44 -15.46 12.45
C TYR A 57 11.54 -16.52 12.28
N ARG A 58 11.40 -17.38 11.26
CA ARG A 58 12.38 -18.43 10.90
C ARG A 58 13.44 -17.90 9.93
N ASP A 59 14.63 -18.48 9.86
CA ASP A 59 15.69 -18.01 8.93
C ASP A 59 15.23 -17.98 7.46
N THR A 60 14.36 -18.91 7.07
CA THR A 60 13.73 -18.94 5.75
C THR A 60 12.24 -19.19 5.88
N TYR A 61 11.46 -18.62 4.96
CA TYR A 61 10.03 -18.84 4.91
C TYR A 61 9.48 -18.63 3.49
N LEU A 62 8.55 -19.48 3.08
CA LEU A 62 7.82 -19.33 1.81
C LEU A 62 6.34 -19.65 2.05
N VAL A 63 5.47 -18.71 1.69
CA VAL A 63 4.02 -18.89 1.68
C VAL A 63 3.68 -19.98 0.66
N LYS A 64 2.76 -20.87 1.03
CA LYS A 64 2.31 -21.94 0.13
C LYS A 64 1.66 -21.33 -1.12
N ALA A 65 2.27 -21.55 -2.29
CA ALA A 65 1.74 -21.07 -3.56
C ALA A 65 0.38 -21.70 -3.87
N LYS A 66 -0.67 -20.88 -3.84
CA LYS A 66 -2.06 -21.21 -4.23
C LYS A 66 -2.63 -20.14 -5.16
N SER A 67 -1.78 -19.56 -5.99
CA SER A 67 -2.12 -18.47 -6.89
C SER A 67 -1.41 -18.66 -8.22
N TYR A 68 -1.77 -17.85 -9.20
CA TYR A 68 -1.18 -17.87 -10.54
C TYR A 68 -0.68 -16.49 -10.93
N PHE A 69 0.26 -16.47 -11.86
CA PHE A 69 0.87 -15.23 -12.35
C PHE A 69 0.00 -14.59 -13.42
N GLU A 70 -0.22 -13.30 -13.27
CA GLU A 70 -0.74 -12.46 -14.34
C GLU A 70 0.16 -11.24 -14.51
N LYS A 71 0.30 -10.81 -15.77
CA LYS A 71 1.01 -9.59 -16.11
C LYS A 71 0.03 -8.42 -16.13
N GLN A 72 0.37 -7.33 -15.45
CA GLN A 72 -0.44 -6.12 -15.45
C GLN A 72 -0.31 -5.33 -16.77
N GLU A 73 -1.30 -4.48 -17.05
CA GLU A 73 -1.09 -3.29 -17.87
C GLU A 73 -0.56 -2.13 -17.01
N ARG A 74 -0.17 -1.02 -17.66
CA ARG A 74 0.43 0.12 -16.97
C ARG A 74 -0.48 0.65 -15.86
N GLY A 75 0.07 0.72 -14.64
CA GLY A 75 -0.59 1.35 -13.48
C GLY A 75 -1.48 0.41 -12.67
N GLN A 76 -1.66 -0.85 -13.07
CA GLN A 76 -2.63 -1.75 -12.44
C GLN A 76 -2.06 -2.58 -11.28
N CYS A 77 -0.82 -2.32 -10.86
CA CYS A 77 -0.05 -3.13 -9.91
C CYS A 77 -0.77 -3.46 -8.59
N ALA A 78 -1.57 -2.51 -8.08
CA ALA A 78 -2.35 -2.71 -6.86
C ALA A 78 -3.38 -3.83 -7.02
N GLY A 79 -4.09 -3.87 -8.15
CA GLY A 79 -5.13 -4.87 -8.40
C GLY A 79 -4.54 -6.26 -8.58
N PHE A 80 -3.43 -6.36 -9.28
CA PHE A 80 -2.75 -7.63 -9.51
C PHE A 80 -2.08 -8.16 -8.23
N SER A 81 -1.46 -7.30 -7.42
CA SER A 81 -0.93 -7.69 -6.12
C SER A 81 -2.04 -8.14 -5.16
N ALA A 82 -3.14 -7.39 -5.09
CA ALA A 82 -4.29 -7.74 -4.26
C ALA A 82 -4.95 -9.06 -4.71
N ALA A 83 -5.17 -9.26 -6.00
CA ALA A 83 -5.72 -10.52 -6.53
C ALA A 83 -4.80 -11.71 -6.24
N TYR A 84 -3.49 -11.55 -6.40
CA TYR A 84 -2.54 -12.62 -6.08
C TYR A 84 -2.65 -13.05 -4.62
N ALA A 85 -2.75 -12.09 -3.70
CA ALA A 85 -2.92 -12.36 -2.27
C ALA A 85 -4.30 -12.95 -1.94
N LEU A 86 -5.39 -12.42 -2.51
CA LEU A 86 -6.76 -12.93 -2.33
C LEU A 86 -6.89 -14.40 -2.78
N ARG A 87 -6.22 -14.80 -3.86
CA ARG A 87 -6.19 -16.22 -4.29
C ARG A 87 -5.58 -17.15 -3.25
N ILE A 88 -4.53 -16.70 -2.56
CA ILE A 88 -3.94 -17.48 -1.48
C ILE A 88 -4.92 -17.62 -0.30
N LEU A 89 -5.77 -16.61 -0.09
CA LEU A 89 -6.84 -16.61 0.91
C LEU A 89 -8.09 -17.39 0.47
N GLY A 90 -8.13 -17.89 -0.77
CA GLY A 90 -9.17 -18.79 -1.28
C GLY A 90 -10.13 -18.18 -2.30
N GLU A 91 -9.93 -16.92 -2.70
CA GLU A 91 -10.76 -16.27 -3.71
C GLU A 91 -10.35 -16.67 -5.14
N ASP A 92 -11.32 -16.89 -6.02
CA ASP A 92 -11.06 -17.06 -7.46
C ASP A 92 -11.42 -15.75 -8.20
N ILE A 93 -10.42 -14.89 -8.37
CA ILE A 93 -10.60 -13.55 -8.95
C ILE A 93 -9.37 -13.16 -9.77
N SER A 94 -9.52 -12.43 -10.88
CA SER A 94 -8.40 -11.93 -11.70
C SER A 94 -7.82 -10.59 -11.19
N GLY A 95 -6.57 -10.28 -11.55
CA GLY A 95 -5.95 -8.98 -11.26
C GLY A 95 -6.70 -7.81 -11.88
N LYS A 96 -7.26 -8.02 -13.07
CA LYS A 96 -8.06 -7.02 -13.80
C LYS A 96 -9.40 -6.75 -13.11
N GLU A 97 -10.09 -7.77 -12.63
CA GLU A 97 -11.36 -7.62 -11.90
C GLU A 97 -11.17 -6.91 -10.55
N ILE A 98 -10.07 -7.18 -9.84
CA ILE A 98 -9.75 -6.42 -8.63
C ILE A 98 -9.43 -4.96 -8.98
N TYR A 99 -8.64 -4.72 -10.02
CA TYR A 99 -8.27 -3.36 -10.42
C TYR A 99 -9.48 -2.46 -10.78
N THR A 100 -10.53 -3.02 -11.39
CA THR A 100 -11.75 -2.25 -11.69
C THR A 100 -12.51 -1.84 -10.44
N LYS A 101 -12.44 -2.62 -9.34
CA LYS A 101 -13.05 -2.32 -8.04
C LYS A 101 -12.28 -1.31 -7.19
N LEU A 102 -10.96 -1.21 -7.37
CA LEU A 102 -10.10 -0.38 -6.54
C LEU A 102 -10.37 1.11 -6.72
N GLU A 103 -10.76 1.82 -5.65
CA GLU A 103 -10.85 3.28 -5.64
C GLU A 103 -10.23 3.82 -4.34
N PRO A 104 -9.77 5.08 -4.30
CA PRO A 104 -9.67 6.03 -5.41
C PRO A 104 -8.43 5.79 -6.30
N LYS A 105 -8.58 6.04 -7.60
CA LYS A 105 -7.49 5.97 -8.60
C LYS A 105 -7.07 7.34 -9.12
N PHE A 106 -5.77 7.53 -9.27
CA PHE A 106 -5.22 8.62 -10.07
C PHE A 106 -5.50 8.39 -11.56
N SER A 107 -5.52 9.45 -12.37
CA SER A 107 -5.75 9.36 -13.83
C SER A 107 -4.72 8.50 -14.58
N ASN A 108 -3.53 8.29 -13.99
CA ASN A 108 -2.51 7.40 -14.54
C ASN A 108 -2.70 5.92 -14.15
N GLY A 109 -3.79 5.60 -13.44
CA GLY A 109 -4.16 4.27 -12.96
C GLY A 109 -3.64 3.91 -11.57
N TYR A 110 -2.78 4.73 -10.95
CA TYR A 110 -2.27 4.41 -9.62
C TYR A 110 -3.38 4.41 -8.58
N VAL A 111 -3.36 3.43 -7.68
CA VAL A 111 -4.37 3.26 -6.65
C VAL A 111 -3.84 3.78 -5.31
N MET A 112 -4.64 4.56 -4.60
CA MET A 112 -4.27 4.98 -3.24
C MET A 112 -4.32 3.80 -2.25
N PRO A 113 -3.49 3.82 -1.18
CA PRO A 113 -3.44 2.78 -0.16
C PRO A 113 -4.79 2.31 0.38
N GLN A 114 -5.74 3.23 0.59
CA GLN A 114 -7.09 2.90 1.08
C GLN A 114 -7.82 1.88 0.19
N GLY A 115 -7.63 1.94 -1.14
CA GLY A 115 -8.31 1.01 -2.05
C GLY A 115 -7.93 -0.44 -1.80
N ILE A 116 -6.69 -0.71 -1.37
CA ILE A 116 -6.26 -2.06 -0.98
C ILE A 116 -7.01 -2.50 0.29
N ILE A 117 -7.15 -1.64 1.30
CA ILE A 117 -7.90 -1.97 2.52
C ILE A 117 -9.37 -2.29 2.16
N ASP A 118 -9.99 -1.41 1.38
CA ASP A 118 -11.41 -1.49 1.05
C ASP A 118 -11.73 -2.76 0.25
N VAL A 119 -10.90 -3.11 -0.74
CA VAL A 119 -11.16 -4.31 -1.55
C VAL A 119 -11.02 -5.59 -0.72
N PHE A 120 -10.03 -5.70 0.17
CA PHE A 120 -9.95 -6.89 1.03
C PHE A 120 -11.16 -7.00 1.96
N SER A 121 -11.65 -5.86 2.49
CA SER A 121 -12.86 -5.83 3.29
C SER A 121 -14.10 -6.25 2.49
N GLU A 122 -14.18 -5.93 1.19
CA GLU A 122 -15.29 -6.36 0.31
C GLU A 122 -15.35 -7.89 0.18
N TYR A 123 -14.19 -8.56 0.19
CA TYR A 123 -14.07 -10.01 0.17
C TYR A 123 -14.07 -10.65 1.57
N GLY A 124 -14.39 -9.89 2.62
CA GLY A 124 -14.54 -10.42 3.98
C GLY A 124 -13.24 -10.65 4.75
N HIS A 125 -12.11 -10.10 4.28
CA HIS A 125 -10.80 -10.19 4.94
C HIS A 125 -10.47 -8.90 5.70
N ASP A 126 -9.94 -9.00 6.92
CA ASP A 126 -9.53 -7.85 7.73
C ASP A 126 -8.14 -7.36 7.31
N ALA A 127 -8.11 -6.40 6.37
CA ALA A 127 -6.87 -5.78 5.91
C ALA A 127 -6.45 -4.58 6.76
N LYS A 128 -5.15 -4.52 7.09
CA LYS A 128 -4.54 -3.42 7.85
C LYS A 128 -3.30 -2.92 7.14
N MET A 129 -3.19 -1.60 7.04
CA MET A 129 -1.96 -0.92 6.63
C MET A 129 -1.08 -0.69 7.87
N LEU A 130 0.07 -1.34 7.87
CA LEU A 130 1.08 -1.25 8.91
C LEU A 130 2.32 -0.54 8.38
N ARG A 131 3.12 -0.03 9.30
CA ARG A 131 4.45 0.54 9.05
C ARG A 131 5.46 -0.12 9.97
N GLY A 132 6.59 -0.52 9.43
CA GLY A 132 7.59 -1.26 10.22
C GLY A 132 8.92 -1.45 9.53
N ASP A 133 9.70 -2.37 10.08
CA ASP A 133 10.99 -2.79 9.53
C ASP A 133 10.93 -4.18 8.88
N LEU A 134 12.09 -4.64 8.41
CA LEU A 134 12.22 -5.92 7.71
C LEU A 134 11.87 -7.11 8.62
N GLU A 135 12.24 -7.03 9.89
CA GLU A 135 12.09 -8.09 10.88
C GLU A 135 10.61 -8.28 11.23
N GLN A 136 9.87 -7.17 11.36
CA GLN A 136 8.42 -7.16 11.56
C GLN A 136 7.70 -7.70 10.33
N LEU A 137 8.13 -7.32 9.12
CA LEU A 137 7.58 -7.85 7.88
C LEU A 137 7.78 -9.38 7.79
N LYS A 138 9.00 -9.88 8.09
CA LYS A 138 9.29 -11.33 8.15
C LYS A 138 8.42 -12.04 9.20
N THR A 139 8.27 -11.44 10.39
CA THR A 139 7.40 -11.93 11.47
C THR A 139 5.95 -12.07 11.02
N ARG A 140 5.43 -11.08 10.29
CA ARG A 140 4.05 -11.09 9.76
C ARG A 140 3.88 -12.16 8.69
N LEU A 141 4.88 -12.36 7.82
CA LEU A 141 4.82 -13.35 6.75
C LEU A 141 4.75 -14.78 7.30
N ASN A 142 5.43 -15.05 8.43
CA ASN A 142 5.42 -16.34 9.12
C ASN A 142 4.03 -16.75 9.64
N ARG A 143 3.03 -15.86 9.59
CA ARG A 143 1.62 -16.18 9.91
C ARG A 143 0.88 -16.92 8.80
N GLY A 144 1.49 -17.12 7.63
CA GLY A 144 0.89 -17.91 6.55
C GLY A 144 0.39 -17.11 5.36
N ASN A 145 0.15 -15.81 5.51
CA ASN A 145 -0.46 -14.98 4.48
C ASN A 145 0.57 -14.11 3.76
N PRO A 146 0.41 -13.89 2.44
CA PRO A 146 1.27 -12.99 1.68
C PRO A 146 1.08 -11.53 2.13
N ILE A 147 2.10 -10.70 1.93
CA ILE A 147 2.10 -9.29 2.35
C ILE A 147 2.23 -8.40 1.12
N ILE A 148 1.34 -7.43 0.95
CA ILE A 148 1.48 -6.43 -0.11
C ILE A 148 2.33 -5.28 0.43
N VAL A 149 3.31 -4.81 -0.35
CA VAL A 149 4.18 -3.69 0.02
C VAL A 149 4.16 -2.62 -1.06
N LEU A 150 4.42 -1.38 -0.66
CA LEU A 150 4.62 -0.26 -1.59
C LEU A 150 6.12 0.06 -1.70
N ILE A 151 6.72 -0.30 -2.82
CA ILE A 151 8.10 0.05 -3.15
C ILE A 151 8.13 1.21 -4.15
N GLY A 152 9.18 2.02 -4.14
CA GLY A 152 9.25 3.19 -5.00
C GLY A 152 10.48 4.05 -4.81
N HIS A 153 10.45 5.23 -5.43
CA HIS A 153 11.45 6.27 -5.23
C HIS A 153 10.82 7.66 -5.33
N SER A 154 10.30 8.15 -4.21
CA SER A 154 9.57 9.41 -4.08
C SER A 154 8.48 9.53 -5.17
N VAL A 155 8.32 10.71 -5.76
CA VAL A 155 7.31 10.92 -6.82
C VAL A 155 7.70 10.35 -8.19
N SER A 156 8.89 9.74 -8.36
CA SER A 156 9.34 9.29 -9.69
C SER A 156 8.64 8.00 -10.14
N TRP A 157 8.46 7.05 -9.22
CA TRP A 157 7.66 5.85 -9.44
C TRP A 157 7.27 5.20 -8.11
N GLN A 158 6.13 4.52 -8.14
CA GLN A 158 5.60 3.74 -7.04
C GLN A 158 5.03 2.44 -7.61
N HIS A 159 5.16 1.32 -6.89
CA HIS A 159 4.79 0.00 -7.38
C HIS A 159 4.38 -0.91 -6.22
N TYR A 160 3.18 -1.46 -6.30
CA TYR A 160 2.76 -2.50 -5.38
C TYR A 160 3.30 -3.85 -5.84
N VAL A 161 3.89 -4.59 -4.91
CA VAL A 161 4.31 -5.99 -5.09
C VAL A 161 3.86 -6.82 -3.90
N THR A 162 3.76 -8.12 -4.10
CA THR A 162 3.36 -9.04 -3.03
C THR A 162 4.55 -9.87 -2.57
N VAL A 163 4.97 -9.70 -1.32
CA VAL A 163 5.96 -10.53 -0.66
C VAL A 163 5.35 -11.88 -0.33
N VAL A 164 6.02 -12.95 -0.76
CA VAL A 164 5.56 -14.33 -0.55
C VAL A 164 6.60 -15.19 0.16
N GLY A 165 7.85 -14.73 0.30
CA GLY A 165 8.86 -15.47 1.04
C GLY A 165 10.13 -14.66 1.24
N TYR A 166 11.08 -15.28 1.94
CA TYR A 166 12.43 -14.78 2.11
C TYR A 166 13.38 -15.92 2.49
N ASP A 167 14.68 -15.65 2.32
CA ASP A 167 15.76 -16.38 2.96
C ASP A 167 16.62 -15.41 3.81
N GLU A 168 17.81 -15.85 4.21
CA GLU A 168 18.73 -15.05 5.03
C GLU A 168 19.02 -13.69 4.37
N ASP A 169 19.27 -13.68 3.07
CA ASP A 169 19.79 -12.52 2.32
C ASP A 169 18.76 -11.85 1.41
N ASN A 170 17.67 -12.54 1.08
CA ASN A 170 16.78 -12.16 -0.01
C ASN A 170 15.30 -12.18 0.38
N ILE A 171 14.52 -11.35 -0.33
CA ILE A 171 13.05 -11.33 -0.30
C ILE A 171 12.51 -11.80 -1.65
N PHE A 172 11.45 -12.60 -1.61
CA PHE A 172 10.78 -13.19 -2.76
C PHE A 172 9.40 -12.54 -2.97
N PHE A 173 9.14 -12.13 -4.20
CA PHE A 173 7.93 -11.38 -4.55
C PHE A 173 7.19 -11.99 -5.73
N TYR A 174 5.87 -11.90 -5.70
CA TYR A 174 5.09 -11.74 -6.91
C TYR A 174 5.12 -10.26 -7.35
N ASP A 175 5.59 -10.03 -8.58
CA ASP A 175 5.67 -8.74 -9.25
C ASP A 175 4.95 -8.83 -10.61
N SER A 176 3.82 -8.13 -10.73
CA SER A 176 2.96 -8.13 -11.92
C SER A 176 3.59 -7.48 -13.15
N ASN A 177 4.74 -6.80 -13.05
CA ASN A 177 5.50 -6.35 -14.23
C ASN A 177 6.26 -7.49 -14.92
N LYS A 178 6.47 -8.61 -14.22
CA LYS A 178 7.22 -9.75 -14.74
C LYS A 178 6.26 -10.84 -15.19
N ALA A 179 6.54 -11.39 -16.38
CA ALA A 179 5.71 -12.42 -17.00
C ALA A 179 6.12 -13.86 -16.62
N ALA A 180 7.31 -14.04 -16.02
CA ALA A 180 7.85 -15.36 -15.77
C ALA A 180 7.23 -16.01 -14.53
N ASP A 181 6.81 -17.26 -14.67
CA ASP A 181 6.48 -18.18 -13.58
C ASP A 181 7.69 -19.08 -13.36
N ASN A 182 8.31 -18.98 -12.18
CA ASN A 182 9.44 -19.80 -11.75
C ASN A 182 9.00 -20.92 -10.81
N SER A 183 7.73 -21.35 -10.88
CA SER A 183 7.12 -22.52 -10.23
C SER A 183 7.04 -22.52 -8.70
N TYR A 184 7.72 -21.60 -8.01
CA TYR A 184 7.73 -21.48 -6.54
C TYR A 184 6.78 -20.40 -6.00
N GLY A 185 5.95 -19.79 -6.85
CA GLY A 185 4.98 -18.76 -6.45
C GLY A 185 5.53 -17.34 -6.32
N TYR A 186 6.82 -17.08 -6.54
CA TYR A 186 7.38 -15.74 -6.72
C TYR A 186 7.97 -15.59 -8.12
N ASN A 187 8.17 -14.37 -8.63
CA ASN A 187 8.84 -14.07 -9.90
C ASN A 187 9.87 -12.93 -9.87
N ARG A 188 10.14 -12.43 -8.68
CA ARG A 188 11.21 -11.47 -8.44
C ARG A 188 11.88 -11.80 -7.11
N THR A 189 13.19 -11.65 -7.09
CA THR A 189 14.03 -11.72 -5.90
C THR A 189 14.79 -10.41 -5.79
N MET A 190 14.95 -9.92 -4.56
CA MET A 190 15.84 -8.80 -4.24
C MET A 190 16.61 -9.12 -2.98
N THR A 191 17.82 -8.60 -2.86
CA THR A 191 18.53 -8.62 -1.58
C THR A 191 17.76 -7.79 -0.54
N ASN A 192 17.97 -8.09 0.74
CA ASN A 192 17.39 -7.34 1.85
C ASN A 192 17.71 -5.83 1.73
N ALA A 193 18.93 -5.47 1.35
CA ALA A 193 19.37 -4.09 1.20
C ALA A 193 18.65 -3.37 0.05
N GLU A 194 18.54 -4.01 -1.11
CA GLU A 194 17.81 -3.46 -2.26
C GLU A 194 16.33 -3.26 -1.95
N PHE A 195 15.70 -4.25 -1.31
CA PHE A 195 14.31 -4.16 -0.90
C PHE A 195 14.08 -3.00 0.07
N VAL A 196 14.84 -2.92 1.16
CA VAL A 196 14.69 -1.85 2.17
C VAL A 196 14.91 -0.47 1.55
N SER A 197 15.86 -0.33 0.63
CA SER A 197 16.10 0.92 -0.09
C SER A 197 14.87 1.37 -0.89
N GLN A 198 14.25 0.46 -1.66
CA GLN A 198 13.05 0.77 -2.44
C GLN A 198 11.79 0.90 -1.56
N TRP A 199 11.72 0.18 -0.45
CA TRP A 199 10.57 0.18 0.45
C TRP A 199 10.47 1.44 1.31
N LYS A 200 11.60 2.10 1.57
CA LYS A 200 11.59 3.47 2.12
C LYS A 200 10.82 4.45 1.25
N ASN A 201 10.73 4.20 -0.05
CA ASN A 201 9.87 4.81 -1.08
C ASN A 201 9.77 6.35 -1.16
N GLY A 202 10.29 7.11 -0.21
CA GLY A 202 10.33 8.57 -0.21
C GLY A 202 8.99 9.29 -0.08
N ILE A 203 7.89 8.60 0.27
CA ILE A 203 6.56 9.21 0.43
C ILE A 203 6.28 9.47 1.91
N PRO A 204 6.22 10.75 2.36
CA PRO A 204 5.96 11.09 3.75
C PRO A 204 4.71 10.39 4.31
N LEU A 205 4.85 9.82 5.52
CA LEU A 205 3.85 9.04 6.24
C LEU A 205 3.58 7.63 5.68
N PHE A 206 3.98 7.34 4.45
CA PHE A 206 3.75 6.06 3.78
C PHE A 206 5.06 5.33 3.45
N GLU A 207 6.18 5.71 4.07
CA GLU A 207 7.44 4.97 3.95
C GLU A 207 7.37 3.65 4.70
N GLN A 208 7.85 2.57 4.07
CA GLN A 208 7.90 1.22 4.66
C GLN A 208 6.53 0.71 5.12
N ILE A 209 5.48 1.05 4.35
CA ILE A 209 4.15 0.51 4.60
C ILE A 209 3.99 -0.87 3.98
N TYR A 210 3.12 -1.65 4.60
CA TYR A 210 2.73 -2.95 4.09
C TYR A 210 1.33 -3.31 4.58
N PHE A 211 0.67 -4.18 3.82
CA PHE A 211 -0.70 -4.60 4.06
C PHE A 211 -0.70 -6.06 4.46
N VAL A 212 -1.32 -6.32 5.59
CA VAL A 212 -1.61 -7.67 6.07
C VAL A 212 -3.11 -7.88 5.98
N ALA A 213 -3.53 -9.04 5.49
CA ALA A 213 -4.92 -9.45 5.41
C ALA A 213 -5.08 -10.85 6.02
N GLN A 214 -6.22 -11.09 6.66
CA GLN A 214 -6.54 -12.30 7.42
C GLN A 214 -8.05 -12.54 7.47
#